data_AF-A0A4V2G7I5-F1
#
_entry.id   AF-A0A4V2G7I5-F1
#
_cell.length_a   1.000
_cell.length_b   1.000
_cell.length_c   1.000
_cell.angle_alpha   90.00
_cell.angle_beta   90.00
_cell.angle_gamma   90.00
#
_symmetry.space_group_name_H-M   'P 1'
#
loop_
_entity.id
_entity.type
_entity.pdbx_description
1 polymer ?
#
loop_
_entity_poly.entity_id
_entity_poly.type
_entity_poly.pdbx_seq_one_letter_code
_entity_poly.pdbx_strand_id
1 'polypeptide(L)'
;MPELTPEQRSMRGRLAAHARWAREDPEHHLPKARAAFMDRFSREVDPDGVLPPAERERRAEHARKRYFTALAFKSSRARSSGRKGLRREGGRSE
;
A
#
# COMPACT_ATOMS: atom_id res chain seq x y z
N MET A 1 11.88 22.55 21.43
CA MET A 1 11.89 21.07 21.48
C MET A 1 13.03 20.60 20.58
N PRO A 2 13.94 19.74 21.04
CA PRO A 2 14.98 19.20 20.16
C PRO A 2 14.33 18.48 18.97
N GLU A 3 14.90 18.67 17.77
CA GLU A 3 14.51 17.96 16.55
C GLU A 3 14.76 16.46 16.74
N LEU A 4 13.73 15.63 16.51
CA LEU A 4 13.84 14.18 16.64
C LEU A 4 14.68 13.60 15.50
N THR A 5 15.52 12.60 15.78
CA THR A 5 16.21 11.85 14.71
C THR A 5 15.20 11.08 13.84
N PRO A 6 15.57 10.66 12.61
CA PRO A 6 14.71 9.81 11.77
C PRO A 6 14.19 8.55 12.50
N GLU A 7 15.04 7.89 13.29
CA GLU A 7 14.71 6.71 14.08
C GLU A 7 13.69 7.05 15.17
N GLN A 8 13.89 8.14 15.90
CA GLN A 8 12.97 8.60 16.94
C GLN A 8 11.60 9.00 16.36
N ARG A 9 11.56 9.64 15.18
CA ARG A 9 10.30 9.93 14.48
C ARG A 9 9.56 8.64 14.09
N SER A 10 10.30 7.63 13.60
CA SER A 10 9.73 6.31 13.29
C SER A 10 9.16 5.62 14.52
N MET A 11 9.87 5.69 15.65
CA MET A 11 9.43 5.10 16.92
C MET A 11 8.18 5.80 17.47
N ARG A 12 8.13 7.13 17.42
CA ARG A 12 6.95 7.92 17.80
C ARG A 12 5.72 7.56 16.96
N GLY A 13 5.90 7.37 15.65
CA GLY A 13 4.82 6.94 14.76
C GLY A 13 4.26 5.56 15.13
N ARG A 14 5.15 4.61 15.50
CA ARG A 14 4.75 3.28 15.98
C ARG A 14 3.97 3.34 17.30
N LEU A 15 4.43 4.15 18.26
CA LEU A 15 3.73 4.36 19.53
C LEU A 15 2.30 4.87 19.31
N ALA A 16 2.13 5.87 18.44
CA ALA A 16 0.81 6.41 18.12
C ALA A 16 -0.11 5.36 17.46
N ALA A 17 0.43 4.53 16.56
CA ALA A 17 -0.34 3.46 15.93
C ALA A 17 -0.79 2.40 16.95
N HIS A 18 0.09 1.93 17.84
CA HIS A 18 -0.28 0.99 18.89
C HIS A 18 -1.30 1.58 19.86
N ALA A 19 -1.14 2.85 20.26
CA ALA A 19 -2.09 3.52 21.13
C ALA A 19 -3.50 3.63 20.52
N ARG A 20 -3.58 3.83 19.19
CA ARG A 20 -4.84 3.84 18.46
C ARG A 20 -5.50 2.46 18.45
N TRP A 21 -4.75 1.42 18.05
CA TRP A 21 -5.28 0.06 17.93
C TRP A 21 -5.54 -0.62 19.27
N ALA A 22 -4.98 -0.13 20.37
CA ALA A 22 -5.38 -0.55 21.71
C ALA A 22 -6.79 -0.04 22.10
N ARG A 23 -7.34 0.95 21.39
CA ARG A 23 -8.64 1.57 21.68
C ARG A 23 -9.72 1.21 20.66
N GLU A 24 -9.34 1.00 19.41
CA GLU A 24 -10.27 0.72 18.30
C GLU A 24 -10.27 -0.77 17.97
N ASP A 25 -11.46 -1.36 17.83
CA ASP A 25 -11.63 -2.66 17.17
C ASP A 25 -11.69 -2.45 15.64
N PRO A 26 -10.68 -2.91 14.87
CA PRO A 26 -10.63 -2.70 13.43
C PRO A 26 -11.66 -3.51 12.63
N GLU A 27 -12.21 -4.56 13.24
CA GLU A 27 -12.86 -5.66 12.51
C GLU A 27 -14.26 -5.28 12.01
N HIS A 28 -14.92 -4.36 12.71
CA HIS A 28 -16.30 -3.95 12.43
C HIS A 28 -16.47 -2.98 11.26
N HIS A 29 -15.42 -2.27 10.82
CA HIS A 29 -15.57 -1.12 9.92
C HIS A 29 -15.20 -1.36 8.46
N LEU A 30 -14.50 -2.45 8.13
CA LEU A 30 -13.92 -2.66 6.81
C LEU A 30 -14.49 -3.77 5.91
N PRO A 31 -15.36 -4.71 6.33
CA PRO A 31 -15.79 -5.80 5.46
C PRO A 31 -16.45 -5.32 4.15
N LYS A 32 -17.39 -4.37 4.23
CA LYS A 32 -18.09 -3.82 3.05
C LYS A 32 -17.15 -3.07 2.11
N ALA A 33 -16.25 -2.26 2.67
CA ALA A 33 -15.28 -1.50 1.89
C ALA A 33 -14.28 -2.42 1.17
N ARG A 34 -13.82 -3.48 1.86
CA ARG A 34 -12.95 -4.51 1.26
C ARG A 34 -13.66 -5.24 0.13
N ALA A 35 -14.92 -5.64 0.33
CA ALA A 35 -15.71 -6.28 -0.71
C ALA A 35 -15.89 -5.38 -1.94
N ALA A 36 -16.28 -4.12 -1.74
CA ALA A 36 -16.44 -3.16 -2.84
C ALA A 36 -15.11 -2.90 -3.59
N PHE A 37 -14.00 -2.82 -2.87
CA PHE A 37 -12.68 -2.70 -3.49
C PHE A 37 -12.31 -3.94 -4.32
N MET A 38 -12.70 -5.14 -3.90
CA MET A 38 -12.44 -6.35 -4.67
C MET A 38 -13.35 -6.46 -5.90
N ASP A 39 -14.61 -6.05 -5.79
CA ASP A 39 -15.60 -6.10 -6.88
C ASP A 39 -15.19 -5.24 -8.10
N ARG A 40 -14.42 -4.17 -7.89
CA ARG A 40 -13.92 -3.33 -9.00
C ARG A 40 -13.14 -4.13 -10.05
N PHE A 41 -12.40 -5.17 -9.63
CA PHE A 41 -11.57 -5.95 -10.56
C PHE A 41 -12.44 -6.80 -11.47
N SER A 42 -13.55 -7.34 -10.96
CA SER A 42 -14.54 -8.06 -11.77
C SER A 42 -15.16 -7.16 -12.83
N ARG A 43 -15.50 -5.91 -12.47
CA ARG A 43 -16.03 -4.90 -13.41
C ARG A 43 -15.00 -4.41 -14.42
N GLU A 44 -13.73 -4.33 -14.04
CA GLU A 44 -12.63 -3.93 -14.92
C GLU A 44 -12.36 -4.97 -16.02
N VAL A 45 -12.49 -6.27 -15.69
CA VAL A 45 -12.21 -7.36 -16.64
C VAL A 45 -13.42 -7.78 -17.48
N ASP A 46 -14.63 -7.44 -17.03
CA ASP A 46 -15.88 -7.76 -17.71
C ASP A 46 -16.94 -6.64 -17.50
N PRO A 47 -16.75 -5.46 -18.13
CA PRO A 47 -17.68 -4.33 -17.98
C PRO A 47 -19.10 -4.66 -18.45
N ASP A 48 -19.20 -5.46 -19.51
CA ASP A 48 -20.47 -5.83 -20.15
C ASP A 48 -21.10 -7.10 -19.56
N GLY A 49 -20.41 -7.78 -18.65
CA GLY A 49 -20.93 -8.97 -17.96
C GLY A 49 -21.04 -10.22 -18.84
N VAL A 50 -20.35 -10.27 -19.98
CA VAL A 50 -20.50 -11.31 -21.02
C VAL A 50 -19.68 -12.56 -20.76
N LEU A 51 -18.68 -12.50 -19.87
CA LEU A 51 -17.80 -13.63 -19.62
C LEU A 51 -18.47 -14.70 -18.73
N PRO A 52 -18.16 -15.99 -18.95
CA PRO A 52 -18.50 -17.04 -17.99
C PRO A 52 -17.95 -16.72 -16.59
N PRO A 53 -18.68 -17.05 -15.50
CA PRO A 53 -18.27 -16.70 -14.14
C PRO A 53 -16.84 -17.12 -13.77
N ALA A 54 -16.45 -18.34 -14.14
CA ALA A 54 -15.10 -18.87 -13.86
C ALA A 54 -14.00 -18.09 -14.60
N GLU A 55 -14.26 -17.67 -15.84
CA GLU A 55 -13.30 -16.89 -16.62
C GLU A 55 -13.21 -15.45 -16.09
N ARG A 56 -14.35 -14.86 -15.67
CA ARG A 56 -14.37 -13.56 -15.00
C ARG A 56 -13.57 -13.59 -13.71
N GLU A 57 -13.74 -14.61 -12.88
CA GLU A 57 -13.01 -14.76 -11.62
C GLU A 57 -11.51 -14.91 -11.87
N ARG A 58 -11.11 -15.82 -12.78
CA ARG A 58 -9.70 -16.00 -13.18
C ARG A 58 -9.08 -14.68 -13.62
N ARG A 59 -9.76 -13.91 -14.47
CA ARG A 59 -9.28 -12.59 -14.93
C ARG A 59 -9.21 -11.57 -13.79
N ALA A 60 -10.23 -11.51 -12.94
CA ALA A 60 -10.27 -10.59 -11.79
C ALA A 60 -9.12 -10.84 -10.83
N GLU A 61 -8.76 -12.11 -10.57
CA GLU A 61 -7.58 -12.46 -9.78
C GLU A 61 -6.27 -11.96 -10.40
N HIS A 62 -6.11 -12.12 -11.71
CA HIS A 62 -4.92 -11.62 -12.42
C HIS A 62 -4.87 -10.09 -12.42
N ALA A 63 -6.01 -9.41 -12.61
CA ALA A 63 -6.10 -7.95 -12.52
C ALA A 63 -5.72 -7.44 -11.12
N ARG A 64 -6.20 -8.11 -10.07
CA ARG A 64 -5.81 -7.84 -8.68
C ARG A 64 -4.31 -8.02 -8.46
N LYS A 65 -3.74 -9.15 -8.90
CA LYS A 65 -2.29 -9.43 -8.78
C LYS A 65 -1.47 -8.35 -9.49
N ARG A 66 -1.85 -7.99 -10.73
CA ARG A 66 -1.21 -6.92 -11.50
C ARG A 66 -1.23 -5.59 -10.75
N TYR A 67 -2.38 -5.19 -10.20
CA TYR A 67 -2.54 -3.92 -9.48
C TYR A 67 -1.55 -3.80 -8.31
N PHE A 68 -1.49 -4.81 -7.45
CA PHE A 68 -0.59 -4.78 -6.30
C PHE A 68 0.89 -4.89 -6.70
N THR A 69 1.21 -5.68 -7.73
CA THR A 69 2.58 -5.75 -8.28
C THR A 69 3.02 -4.40 -8.84
N ALA A 70 2.15 -3.69 -9.57
CA ALA A 70 2.45 -2.36 -10.09
C ALA A 70 2.70 -1.35 -8.96
N LEU A 71 1.90 -1.40 -7.88
CA LEU A 71 2.09 -0.54 -6.71
C LEU A 71 3.43 -0.84 -5.99
N ALA A 72 3.76 -2.12 -5.81
CA ALA A 72 5.04 -2.54 -5.23
C ALA A 72 6.23 -2.11 -6.09
N PHE A 73 6.13 -2.24 -7.41
CA PHE A 73 7.15 -1.78 -8.35
C PHE A 73 7.38 -0.27 -8.26
N LYS A 74 6.30 0.54 -8.26
CA LYS A 74 6.37 2.00 -8.08
C LYS A 74 7.02 2.37 -6.73
N SER A 75 6.63 1.68 -5.66
CA SER A 75 7.19 1.89 -4.32
C SER A 75 8.68 1.56 -4.25
N SER A 76 9.11 0.46 -4.87
CA SER A 76 10.51 0.06 -4.95
C SER A 76 11.37 1.12 -5.63
N ARG A 77 10.89 1.67 -6.76
CA ARG A 77 11.57 2.76 -7.49
C ARG A 77 11.71 4.03 -6.65
N ALA A 78 10.67 4.42 -5.92
CA ALA A 78 10.72 5.61 -5.08
C ALA A 78 11.71 5.47 -3.91
N ARG A 79 11.81 4.28 -3.30
CA ARG A 79 12.77 4.02 -2.22
C ARG A 79 14.22 3.98 -2.73
N SER A 80 14.46 3.47 -3.94
CA SER A 80 15.80 3.42 -4.51
C SER A 80 16.31 4.81 -4.92
N SER A 81 15.43 5.70 -5.41
CA SER A 81 15.80 7.09 -5.72
C SER A 81 16.13 7.91 -4.47
N GLY A 82 15.37 7.74 -3.38
CA GLY A 82 15.65 8.41 -2.11
C GLY A 82 17.00 8.02 -1.50
N ARG A 83 17.38 6.74 -1.61
CA ARG A 83 18.67 6.24 -1.13
C ARG A 83 19.86 6.75 -1.94
N LYS A 84 19.68 6.98 -3.25
CA LYS A 84 20.69 7.64 -4.09
C LYS A 84 20.87 9.12 -3.72
N GLY A 85 19.79 9.82 -3.37
CA GLY A 85 19.84 11.21 -2.88
C GLY A 85 20.63 11.34 -1.57
N LEU A 86 20.33 10.49 -0.58
CA LEU A 86 21.01 10.50 0.72
C LEU A 86 22.52 10.22 0.62
N ARG A 87 22.93 9.31 -0.28
CA ARG A 87 24.35 9.04 -0.56
C ARG A 87 25.09 10.22 -1.21
N ARG A 88 24.38 11.12 -1.91
CA ARG A 88 24.98 12.26 -2.62
C ARG A 88 25.21 13.47 -1.71
N GLU A 89 24.41 13.62 -0.65
CA GLU A 89 24.55 14.71 0.32
C GLU A 89 25.60 14.42 1.40
N GLY A 90 25.77 13.16 1.81
CA GLY A 90 26.79 12.78 2.81
C GLY A 90 28.25 12.73 2.29
N GLY A 91 28.51 13.20 1.06
CA GLY A 91 29.84 13.17 0.41
C GLY A 91 30.43 14.54 0.11
N ARG A 92 29.91 15.63 0.69
CA ARG A 92 30.48 16.98 0.55
C ARG A 92 30.75 17.57 1.93
N SER A 93 31.90 17.20 2.47
CA SER A 93 32.56 17.89 3.58
C SER A 93 34.03 17.48 3.53
N GLU A 94 34.79 18.17 2.68
CA GLU A 94 36.25 18.32 2.75
C GLU A 94 36.55 19.71 3.31
#